data_AF-A0A8T4AC64-F1
#
_entry.id   AF-A0A8T4AC64-F1
#
_cell.length_a   1.000
_cell.length_b   1.000
_cell.length_c   1.000
_cell.angle_alpha   90.00
_cell.angle_beta   90.00
_cell.angle_gamma   90.00
#
_symmetry.space_group_name_H-M   'P 1'
#
loop_
_entity.id
_entity.type
_entity.pdbx_description
1 polymer ?
#
loop_
_entity_poly.entity_id
_entity_poly.type
_entity_poly.pdbx_seq_one_letter_code
_entity_poly.pdbx_strand_id
1 'polypeptide(L)'
;MDSGVFKKTVIKTVIYTIGIGTAAAIGALVGMKIALYKEPTAIEPENHNIPVLGALFSYMDDKELKAYTEQFKASMNVGGGQRFTDLQIRRFYQLKLSPDEVLHFHDTEKPNALLIYPSADGNGAFYDVSSQKFLANVKEKYDVGVLVATVEQEVYAAIDEIPTIELLVLSGHGTKDSLRLGERNPAEQKHANYRNEEFMIDLYDWKLLKHLDKLSPNATIFLNSCSTATGGKEADNLANFVSFAASRRKVIASKEDFKTQEINVVSRYPLELKIEVDGKDATYYSK
;
A
#
# COMPACT_ATOMS: atom_id res chain seq x y z
N MET A 1 36.95 44.38 14.20
CA MET A 1 35.62 43.78 14.47
C MET A 1 35.64 42.40 13.84
N ASP A 2 35.52 41.40 14.70
CA ASP A 2 36.00 40.02 14.50
C ASP A 2 35.29 39.25 13.37
N SER A 3 36.12 38.63 12.54
CA SER A 3 35.74 37.63 11.54
C SER A 3 35.56 36.26 12.21
N GLY A 4 34.31 35.83 12.37
CA GLY A 4 33.95 34.50 12.87
C GLY A 4 34.32 33.39 11.90
N VAL A 5 35.35 32.63 12.26
CA VAL A 5 35.81 31.42 11.56
C VAL A 5 34.87 30.25 11.87
N PHE A 6 34.06 29.84 10.90
CA PHE A 6 33.32 28.58 10.96
C PHE A 6 34.29 27.40 10.76
N LYS A 7 34.49 26.61 11.81
CA LYS A 7 35.23 25.33 11.77
C LYS A 7 34.41 24.30 10.97
N LYS A 8 34.90 23.90 9.80
CA LYS A 8 34.45 22.70 9.09
C LYS A 8 34.90 21.45 9.85
N THR A 9 33.95 20.70 10.40
CA THR A 9 34.19 19.33 10.87
C THR A 9 34.26 18.41 9.66
N VAL A 10 35.46 17.93 9.35
CA VAL A 10 35.69 16.90 8.32
C VAL A 10 35.40 15.54 8.95
N ILE A 11 34.29 14.92 8.57
CA ILE A 11 34.01 13.51 8.88
C ILE A 11 34.84 12.67 7.90
N LYS A 12 35.87 11.99 8.40
CA LYS A 12 36.62 10.98 7.63
C LYS A 12 35.81 9.69 7.59
N THR A 13 35.20 9.40 6.45
CA THR A 13 34.64 8.07 6.16
C THR A 13 35.79 7.09 5.93
N VAL A 14 35.86 6.04 6.74
CA VAL A 14 36.77 4.90 6.54
C VAL A 14 36.14 4.00 5.47
N ILE A 15 36.79 3.92 4.31
CA ILE A 15 36.43 2.98 3.23
C ILE A 15 37.19 1.68 3.51
N TYR A 16 36.47 0.62 3.85
CA TYR A 16 37.02 -0.73 3.83
C TYR A 16 36.90 -1.30 2.40
N THR A 17 38.05 -1.41 1.74
CA THR A 17 38.21 -2.18 0.51
C THR A 17 38.33 -3.65 0.90
N ILE A 18 37.33 -4.47 0.59
CA ILE A 18 37.48 -5.94 0.60
C ILE A 18 37.66 -6.39 -0.84
N GLY A 19 38.80 -7.03 -1.06
CA GLY A 19 39.27 -7.50 -2.35
C GLY A 19 38.44 -8.66 -2.92
N ILE A 20 38.55 -8.76 -4.23
CA ILE A 20 37.92 -9.69 -5.15
C ILE A 20 38.40 -11.13 -4.85
N GLY A 21 37.47 -12.08 -4.84
CA GLY A 21 37.76 -13.51 -4.78
C GLY A 21 36.67 -14.35 -5.43
N THR A 22 36.89 -14.70 -6.69
CA THR A 22 36.44 -15.93 -7.40
C THR A 22 34.95 -16.28 -7.51
N ALA A 23 34.53 -16.39 -8.77
CA ALA A 23 33.28 -17.00 -9.24
C ALA A 23 33.23 -18.51 -8.99
N ALA A 24 32.10 -19.02 -8.47
CA ALA A 24 31.44 -20.26 -8.86
C ALA A 24 30.24 -20.55 -7.94
N ALA A 25 29.07 -20.79 -8.54
CA ALA A 25 27.94 -21.55 -8.01
C ALA A 25 27.32 -21.13 -6.66
N ILE A 26 26.26 -20.31 -6.70
CA ILE A 26 25.15 -20.39 -5.73
C ILE A 26 23.84 -20.18 -6.48
N GLY A 27 23.28 -21.28 -6.99
CA GLY A 27 21.84 -21.41 -7.16
C GLY A 27 21.26 -21.97 -5.86
N ALA A 28 20.10 -21.45 -5.45
CA ALA A 28 19.27 -21.89 -4.33
C ALA A 28 19.86 -21.71 -2.91
N LEU A 29 19.48 -20.60 -2.26
CA LEU A 29 18.79 -20.54 -0.96
C LEU A 29 18.78 -19.09 -0.48
N VAL A 30 17.77 -18.31 -0.88
CA VAL A 30 17.38 -17.12 -0.11
C VAL A 30 16.41 -17.61 0.95
N GLY A 31 16.96 -18.16 2.04
CA GLY A 31 16.19 -18.41 3.24
C GLY A 31 15.87 -17.07 3.89
N MET A 32 14.65 -16.57 3.67
CA MET A 32 14.08 -15.45 4.41
C MET A 32 14.15 -15.72 5.92
N LYS A 33 15.08 -15.05 6.61
CA LYS A 33 14.96 -14.83 8.06
C LYS A 33 14.13 -13.57 8.26
N ILE A 34 12.82 -13.71 8.25
CA ILE A 34 11.93 -12.67 8.75
C ILE A 34 11.96 -12.73 10.28
N ALA A 35 12.16 -11.57 10.91
CA ALA A 35 12.03 -11.41 12.35
C ALA A 35 10.62 -11.85 12.77
N LEU A 36 10.53 -12.79 13.71
CA LEU A 36 9.28 -13.24 14.30
C LEU A 36 8.56 -12.02 14.92
N TYR A 37 7.59 -11.46 14.19
CA TYR A 37 6.67 -10.48 14.75
C TYR A 37 5.84 -11.19 15.81
N LYS A 38 5.88 -10.70 17.04
CA LYS A 38 5.03 -11.20 18.11
C LYS A 38 3.61 -10.80 17.75
N GLU A 39 2.73 -11.79 17.52
CA GLU A 39 1.36 -11.53 17.10
C GLU A 39 0.72 -10.47 18.03
N PRO A 40 0.10 -9.40 17.49
CA PRO A 40 -0.85 -8.64 18.28
C PRO A 40 -1.91 -9.65 18.74
N THR A 41 -2.15 -9.72 20.05
CA THR A 41 -3.12 -10.64 20.63
C THR A 41 -4.41 -10.57 19.81
N ALA A 42 -4.82 -11.71 19.25
CA ALA A 42 -6.03 -11.82 18.45
C ALA A 42 -7.18 -11.18 19.23
N ILE A 43 -7.60 -9.99 18.80
CA ILE A 43 -8.81 -9.36 19.31
C ILE A 43 -9.92 -10.25 18.77
N GLU A 44 -10.58 -11.01 19.67
CA GLU A 44 -11.74 -11.80 19.27
C GLU A 44 -12.72 -10.88 18.54
N PRO A 45 -13.20 -11.25 17.34
CA PRO A 45 -14.17 -10.44 16.64
C PRO A 45 -15.45 -10.43 17.48
N GLU A 46 -15.68 -9.36 18.24
CA GLU A 46 -17.00 -9.09 18.79
C GLU A 46 -17.98 -9.09 17.62
N ASN A 47 -19.02 -9.91 17.76
CA ASN A 47 -19.98 -10.24 16.72
C ASN A 47 -20.93 -9.05 16.50
N HIS A 48 -20.40 -7.95 15.95
CA HIS A 48 -21.15 -6.75 15.65
C HIS A 48 -21.81 -6.91 14.29
N ASN A 49 -23.13 -7.07 14.32
CA ASN A 49 -24.00 -7.08 13.16
C ASN A 49 -24.02 -5.65 12.56
N ILE A 50 -23.01 -5.31 11.76
CA ILE A 50 -22.95 -4.03 11.04
C ILE A 50 -23.87 -4.13 9.82
N PRO A 51 -25.01 -3.41 9.77
CA PRO A 51 -26.03 -3.60 8.73
C PRO A 51 -25.54 -3.29 7.31
N VAL A 52 -24.56 -2.40 7.18
CA VAL A 52 -23.96 -2.00 5.89
C VAL A 52 -23.08 -3.12 5.31
N LEU A 53 -22.34 -3.82 6.16
CA LEU A 53 -21.55 -4.97 5.74
C LEU A 53 -22.47 -6.12 5.28
N GLY A 54 -23.60 -6.33 5.95
CA GLY A 54 -24.59 -7.35 5.56
C GLY A 54 -25.11 -7.25 4.13
N ALA A 55 -25.30 -6.03 3.60
CA ALA A 55 -25.80 -5.81 2.24
C ALA A 55 -24.73 -5.92 1.15
N LEU A 56 -23.46 -5.65 1.47
CA LEU A 56 -22.36 -5.93 0.55
C LEU A 56 -21.95 -7.42 0.58
N PHE A 57 -22.20 -8.08 1.71
CA PHE A 57 -21.88 -9.49 1.93
C PHE A 57 -22.96 -10.44 1.38
N SER A 58 -24.18 -9.96 1.15
CA SER A 58 -25.28 -10.74 0.57
C SER A 58 -25.10 -11.09 -0.92
N TYR A 59 -24.03 -10.61 -1.57
CA TYR A 59 -23.73 -10.88 -2.98
C TYR A 59 -22.68 -11.96 -3.23
N MET A 60 -22.12 -12.56 -2.19
CA MET A 60 -21.14 -13.64 -2.34
C MET A 60 -21.83 -14.98 -2.09
N ASP A 61 -21.69 -15.93 -3.02
CA ASP A 61 -22.09 -17.31 -2.73
C ASP A 61 -21.15 -17.86 -1.65
N ASP A 62 -21.67 -18.05 -0.43
CA ASP A 62 -20.93 -18.58 0.72
C ASP A 62 -20.20 -19.88 0.37
N LYS A 63 -20.73 -20.67 -0.57
CA LYS A 63 -20.09 -21.90 -1.04
C LYS A 63 -18.81 -21.60 -1.81
N GLU A 64 -18.81 -20.59 -2.69
CA GLU A 64 -17.64 -20.20 -3.47
C GLU A 64 -16.56 -19.58 -2.60
N LEU A 65 -16.93 -18.68 -1.68
CA LEU A 65 -15.98 -18.06 -0.76
C LEU A 65 -15.35 -19.10 0.17
N LYS A 66 -16.13 -20.06 0.65
CA LYS A 66 -15.62 -21.19 1.45
C LYS A 66 -14.62 -22.01 0.62
N ALA A 67 -14.98 -22.39 -0.61
CA ALA A 67 -14.09 -23.16 -1.48
C ALA A 67 -12.77 -22.42 -1.75
N TYR A 68 -12.84 -21.11 -2.03
CA TYR A 68 -11.65 -20.27 -2.20
C TYR A 68 -10.79 -20.22 -0.93
N THR A 69 -11.41 -20.03 0.23
CA THR A 69 -10.70 -19.96 1.52
C THR A 69 -9.95 -21.27 1.80
N GLU A 70 -10.58 -22.42 1.55
CA GLU A 70 -9.93 -23.72 1.71
C GLU A 70 -8.76 -23.90 0.73
N GLN A 71 -8.95 -23.51 -0.54
CA GLN A 71 -7.88 -23.55 -1.54
C GLN A 71 -6.70 -22.65 -1.11
N PHE A 72 -6.99 -21.43 -0.65
CA PHE A 72 -5.99 -20.48 -0.20
C PHE A 72 -5.20 -21.01 1.00
N LYS A 73 -5.90 -21.56 2.01
CA LYS A 73 -5.28 -22.18 3.19
C LYS A 73 -4.42 -23.39 2.81
N ALA A 74 -4.85 -24.20 1.84
CA ALA A 74 -4.06 -25.31 1.33
C ALA A 74 -2.76 -24.83 0.66
N SER A 75 -2.80 -23.74 -0.12
CA SER A 75 -1.62 -23.15 -0.76
C SER A 75 -0.61 -22.57 0.26
N MET A 76 -1.08 -21.96 1.35
CA MET A 76 -0.19 -21.42 2.40
C MET A 76 0.59 -22.51 3.16
N ASN A 77 -0.02 -23.68 3.38
CA ASN A 77 0.58 -24.77 4.18
C ASN A 77 1.84 -25.37 3.55
N VAL A 78 2.18 -25.00 2.31
CA VAL A 78 3.39 -25.44 1.61
C VAL A 78 4.61 -24.56 1.94
N GLY A 79 4.42 -23.33 2.43
CA GLY A 79 5.48 -22.31 2.53
C GLY A 79 5.86 -21.83 3.94
N GLY A 80 5.12 -22.19 4.99
CA GLY A 80 5.52 -21.93 6.38
C GLY A 80 5.67 -20.46 6.81
N GLY A 81 5.04 -19.50 6.14
CA GLY A 81 5.17 -18.07 6.45
C GLY A 81 3.97 -17.21 6.01
N GLN A 82 3.68 -16.22 6.86
CA GLN A 82 2.62 -15.19 6.83
C GLN A 82 1.15 -15.66 6.90
N ARG A 83 0.48 -15.30 7.99
CA ARG A 83 -0.94 -15.59 8.23
C ARG A 83 -1.79 -14.45 7.71
N PHE A 84 -2.43 -14.64 6.56
CA PHE A 84 -3.53 -13.78 6.15
C PHE A 84 -4.74 -14.04 7.05
N THR A 85 -5.38 -12.96 7.51
CA THR A 85 -6.66 -13.02 8.22
C THR A 85 -7.78 -13.43 7.26
N ASP A 86 -8.89 -13.95 7.79
CA ASP A 86 -10.05 -14.29 6.95
C ASP A 86 -10.60 -13.05 6.20
N LEU A 87 -10.44 -11.84 6.76
CA LEU A 87 -10.80 -10.58 6.08
C LEU A 87 -9.91 -10.31 4.86
N GLN A 88 -8.59 -10.51 4.98
CA GLN A 88 -7.66 -10.36 3.86
C GLN A 88 -7.93 -11.42 2.77
N ILE A 89 -8.11 -12.69 3.14
CA ILE A 89 -8.44 -13.77 2.19
C ILE A 89 -9.71 -13.43 1.41
N ARG A 90 -10.74 -13.00 2.11
CA ARG A 90 -11.99 -12.58 1.49
C ARG A 90 -11.81 -11.41 0.54
N ARG A 91 -10.96 -10.46 0.91
CA ARG A 91 -10.64 -9.31 0.07
C ARG A 91 -9.95 -9.71 -1.23
N PHE A 92 -9.02 -10.66 -1.19
CA PHE A 92 -8.40 -11.20 -2.40
C PHE A 92 -9.42 -11.89 -3.31
N TYR A 93 -10.35 -12.67 -2.75
CA TYR A 93 -11.44 -13.25 -3.54
C TYR A 93 -12.32 -12.18 -4.19
N GLN A 94 -12.66 -11.09 -3.48
CA GLN A 94 -13.43 -9.98 -4.04
C GLN A 94 -12.68 -9.29 -5.20
N LEU A 95 -11.36 -9.21 -5.12
CA LEU A 95 -10.50 -8.70 -6.19
C LEU A 95 -10.32 -9.71 -7.35
N LYS A 96 -10.94 -10.90 -7.26
CA LYS A 96 -10.84 -12.00 -8.23
C LYS A 96 -9.39 -12.46 -8.45
N LEU A 97 -8.59 -12.43 -7.40
CA LEU A 97 -7.22 -12.95 -7.39
C LEU A 97 -7.21 -14.41 -7.00
N SER A 98 -6.49 -15.25 -7.74
CA SER A 98 -6.22 -16.62 -7.33
C SER A 98 -5.22 -16.67 -6.16
N PRO A 99 -5.18 -17.76 -5.36
CA PRO A 99 -4.18 -17.90 -4.31
C PRO A 99 -2.74 -17.78 -4.82
N ASP A 100 -2.44 -18.28 -6.01
CA ASP A 100 -1.10 -18.19 -6.59
C ASP A 100 -0.67 -16.75 -6.85
N GLU A 101 -1.56 -15.92 -7.41
CA GLU A 101 -1.29 -14.49 -7.66
C GLU A 101 -1.12 -13.67 -6.38
N VAL A 102 -1.66 -14.14 -5.25
CA VAL A 102 -1.51 -13.47 -3.95
C VAL A 102 -0.24 -13.91 -3.26
N LEU A 103 0.10 -15.20 -3.34
CA LEU A 103 1.22 -15.78 -2.61
C LEU A 103 2.55 -15.66 -3.35
N HIS A 104 2.51 -15.50 -4.67
CA HIS A 104 3.70 -15.43 -5.50
C HIS A 104 3.63 -14.22 -6.44
N PHE A 105 4.62 -13.34 -6.30
CA PHE A 105 4.84 -12.30 -7.29
C PHE A 105 5.55 -12.88 -8.51
N HIS A 106 5.00 -12.63 -9.70
CA HIS A 106 5.55 -13.11 -10.97
C HIS A 106 6.20 -11.96 -11.73
N ASP A 107 7.51 -11.82 -11.59
CA ASP A 107 8.32 -10.79 -12.25
C ASP A 107 8.64 -11.21 -13.70
N THR A 108 8.09 -10.49 -14.68
CA THR A 108 8.32 -10.71 -16.11
C THR A 108 9.04 -9.51 -16.74
N GLU A 109 8.92 -9.31 -18.05
CA GLU A 109 9.48 -8.13 -18.74
C GLU A 109 8.59 -6.89 -18.61
N LYS A 110 7.41 -7.00 -17.99
CA LYS A 110 6.54 -5.86 -17.73
C LYS A 110 7.08 -5.03 -16.55
N PRO A 111 6.75 -3.74 -16.47
CA PRO A 111 7.01 -2.95 -15.29
C PRO A 111 6.25 -3.50 -14.07
N ASN A 112 6.85 -3.38 -12.89
CA ASN A 112 6.26 -3.88 -11.65
C ASN A 112 5.34 -2.84 -10.99
N ALA A 113 4.21 -3.31 -10.48
CA ALA A 113 3.27 -2.52 -9.71
C ALA A 113 2.97 -3.18 -8.37
N LEU A 114 2.77 -2.36 -7.34
CA LEU A 114 2.29 -2.79 -6.04
C LEU A 114 1.00 -2.03 -5.71
N LEU A 115 -0.10 -2.77 -5.58
CA LEU A 115 -1.42 -2.24 -5.22
C LEU A 115 -1.73 -2.63 -3.77
N ILE A 116 -1.88 -1.63 -2.92
CA ILE A 116 -2.17 -1.80 -1.50
C ILE A 116 -3.61 -1.37 -1.24
N TYR A 117 -4.37 -2.26 -0.62
CA TYR A 117 -5.74 -2.04 -0.16
C TYR A 117 -5.82 -2.08 1.36
N PRO A 118 -6.75 -1.35 1.98
CA PRO A 118 -6.96 -1.44 3.42
C PRO A 118 -7.63 -2.78 3.76
N SER A 119 -7.27 -3.37 4.90
CA SER A 119 -7.99 -4.53 5.45
C SER A 119 -9.31 -4.13 6.12
N ALA A 120 -9.42 -2.87 6.55
CA ALA A 120 -10.64 -2.29 7.13
C ALA A 120 -11.24 -1.23 6.19
N ASP A 121 -12.44 -1.52 5.68
CA ASP A 121 -13.20 -0.61 4.82
C ASP A 121 -14.68 -0.60 5.24
N GLY A 122 -14.98 0.19 6.26
CA GLY A 122 -16.28 0.19 6.93
C GLY A 122 -17.46 0.63 6.06
N ASN A 123 -17.21 1.34 4.95
CA ASN A 123 -18.24 1.76 3.99
C ASN A 123 -18.18 1.01 2.66
N GLY A 124 -17.21 0.10 2.48
CA GLY A 124 -17.05 -0.70 1.27
C GLY A 124 -16.59 0.10 0.04
N ALA A 125 -15.96 1.27 0.21
CA ALA A 125 -15.48 2.11 -0.90
C ALA A 125 -14.53 1.36 -1.85
N PHE A 126 -13.76 0.40 -1.34
CA PHE A 126 -12.83 -0.40 -2.11
C PHE A 126 -13.43 -1.75 -2.50
N TYR A 127 -14.60 -2.12 -2.00
CA TYR A 127 -15.23 -3.43 -2.24
C TYR A 127 -15.99 -3.54 -3.57
N ASP A 128 -16.01 -2.47 -4.36
CA ASP A 128 -16.84 -2.37 -5.55
C ASP A 128 -16.21 -3.00 -6.82
N VAL A 129 -17.05 -3.16 -7.86
CA VAL A 129 -16.64 -3.63 -9.19
C VAL A 129 -15.62 -2.69 -9.84
N SER A 130 -15.62 -1.41 -9.47
CA SER A 130 -14.67 -0.42 -9.98
C SER A 130 -13.24 -0.77 -9.57
N SER A 131 -13.03 -1.22 -8.33
CA SER A 131 -11.73 -1.68 -7.83
C SER A 131 -11.22 -2.91 -8.59
N GLN A 132 -12.11 -3.86 -8.91
CA GLN A 132 -11.77 -5.02 -9.75
C GLN A 132 -11.36 -4.60 -11.17
N LYS A 133 -12.13 -3.69 -11.78
CA LYS A 133 -11.83 -3.15 -13.12
C LYS A 133 -10.50 -2.40 -13.14
N PHE A 134 -10.23 -1.60 -12.11
CA PHE A 134 -8.96 -0.89 -11.98
C PHE A 134 -7.79 -1.87 -11.92
N LEU A 135 -7.85 -2.88 -11.03
CA LEU A 135 -6.83 -3.92 -10.94
C LEU A 135 -6.63 -4.66 -12.26
N ALA A 136 -7.71 -5.09 -12.92
CA ALA A 136 -7.64 -5.76 -14.22
C ALA A 136 -6.94 -4.89 -15.29
N ASN A 137 -7.26 -3.60 -15.34
CA ASN A 137 -6.63 -2.65 -16.26
C ASN A 137 -5.13 -2.46 -15.98
N VAL A 138 -4.71 -2.47 -14.70
CA VAL A 138 -3.29 -2.38 -14.33
C VAL A 138 -2.54 -3.64 -14.80
N LYS A 139 -3.11 -4.83 -14.61
CA LYS A 139 -2.50 -6.12 -15.03
C LYS A 139 -2.24 -6.23 -16.53
N GLU A 140 -2.94 -5.46 -17.35
CA GLU A 140 -2.67 -5.38 -18.80
C GLU A 140 -1.26 -4.84 -19.09
N LYS A 141 -0.73 -3.97 -18.23
CA LYS A 141 0.53 -3.24 -18.45
C LYS A 141 1.62 -3.56 -17.44
N TYR A 142 1.26 -4.07 -16.27
CA TYR A 142 2.21 -4.34 -15.19
C TYR A 142 2.16 -5.80 -14.75
N ASP A 143 3.25 -6.25 -14.15
CA ASP A 143 3.22 -7.38 -13.22
C ASP A 143 2.85 -6.84 -11.84
N VAL A 144 1.84 -7.42 -11.21
CA VAL A 144 1.13 -6.77 -10.10
C VAL A 144 1.23 -7.62 -8.83
N GLY A 145 1.88 -7.05 -7.81
CA GLY A 145 1.73 -7.49 -6.43
C GLY A 145 0.51 -6.82 -5.80
N VAL A 146 -0.27 -7.57 -5.04
CA VAL A 146 -1.42 -7.04 -4.30
C VAL A 146 -1.27 -7.35 -2.82
N LEU A 147 -1.33 -6.32 -1.98
CA LEU A 147 -1.36 -6.43 -0.54
C LEU A 147 -2.69 -5.91 0.00
N VAL A 148 -3.28 -6.63 0.94
CA VAL A 148 -4.36 -6.11 1.78
C VAL A 148 -3.76 -5.83 3.15
N ALA A 149 -3.41 -4.58 3.41
CA ALA A 149 -2.62 -4.18 4.57
C ALA A 149 -3.52 -3.83 5.77
N THR A 150 -3.12 -4.30 6.93
CA THR A 150 -3.67 -3.92 8.23
C THR A 150 -2.78 -2.88 8.92
N VAL A 151 -1.46 -3.04 8.83
CA VAL A 151 -0.48 -2.16 9.50
C VAL A 151 0.57 -1.63 8.54
N GLU A 152 1.19 -0.49 8.88
CA GLU A 152 2.23 0.17 8.06
C GLU A 152 3.42 -0.74 7.77
N GLN A 153 3.80 -1.63 8.69
CA GLN A 153 4.97 -2.49 8.50
C GLN A 153 4.74 -3.54 7.40
N GLU A 154 3.50 -3.95 7.15
CA GLU A 154 3.17 -4.82 6.01
C GLU A 154 3.38 -4.09 4.68
N VAL A 155 3.01 -2.80 4.63
CA VAL A 155 3.26 -1.93 3.45
C VAL A 155 4.75 -1.81 3.19
N TYR A 156 5.54 -1.54 4.22
CA TYR A 156 7.00 -1.43 4.12
C TYR A 156 7.66 -2.73 3.65
N ALA A 157 7.24 -3.86 4.20
CA ALA A 157 7.73 -5.17 3.79
C ALA A 157 7.41 -5.46 2.32
N ALA A 158 6.19 -5.17 1.85
CA ALA A 158 5.81 -5.41 0.47
C ALA A 158 6.56 -4.50 -0.52
N ILE A 159 6.80 -3.23 -0.18
CA ILE A 159 7.65 -2.35 -1.00
C ILE A 159 9.07 -2.90 -1.12
N ASP A 160 9.58 -3.50 -0.05
CA ASP A 160 10.92 -4.07 0.00
C ASP A 160 11.06 -5.39 -0.78
N GLU A 161 9.96 -6.13 -0.91
CA GLU A 161 9.93 -7.45 -1.56
C GLU A 161 9.79 -7.37 -3.08
N ILE A 162 8.99 -6.43 -3.59
CA ILE A 162 8.74 -6.30 -5.02
C ILE A 162 9.89 -5.53 -5.69
N PRO A 163 10.59 -6.11 -6.68
CA PRO A 163 11.71 -5.45 -7.33
C PRO A 163 11.24 -4.27 -8.18
N THR A 164 11.94 -3.13 -8.09
CA THR A 164 11.83 -1.99 -9.03
C THR A 164 10.40 -1.57 -9.36
N ILE A 165 9.58 -1.25 -8.35
CA ILE A 165 8.19 -0.83 -8.54
C ILE A 165 8.13 0.48 -9.36
N GLU A 166 7.42 0.47 -10.49
CA GLU A 166 7.12 1.66 -11.31
C GLU A 166 5.73 2.25 -11.03
N LEU A 167 4.85 1.49 -10.37
CA LEU A 167 3.55 1.97 -9.92
C LEU A 167 3.27 1.50 -8.49
N LEU A 168 3.14 2.44 -7.56
CA LEU A 168 2.67 2.18 -6.20
C LEU A 168 1.28 2.79 -6.04
N VAL A 169 0.28 1.98 -5.66
CA VAL A 169 -1.05 2.48 -5.32
C VAL A 169 -1.30 2.23 -3.84
N LEU A 170 -1.50 3.30 -3.08
CA LEU A 170 -1.88 3.26 -1.67
C LEU A 170 -3.37 3.58 -1.55
N SER A 171 -4.19 2.57 -1.30
CA SER A 171 -5.64 2.76 -1.12
C SER A 171 -6.00 2.72 0.35
N GLY A 172 -6.92 3.60 0.76
CA GLY A 172 -7.40 3.68 2.12
C GLY A 172 -8.33 4.86 2.35
N HIS A 173 -9.03 4.86 3.49
CA HIS A 173 -9.79 6.05 3.91
C HIS A 173 -8.82 7.12 4.38
N GLY A 174 -8.86 8.28 3.74
CA GLY A 174 -7.89 9.34 3.95
C GLY A 174 -8.45 10.55 4.67
N THR A 175 -7.54 11.29 5.27
CA THR A 175 -7.70 12.68 5.68
C THR A 175 -6.60 13.50 5.01
N LYS A 176 -6.53 14.78 5.35
CA LYS A 176 -5.42 15.64 4.93
C LYS A 176 -4.05 15.08 5.38
N ASP A 177 -4.00 14.48 6.56
CA ASP A 177 -2.78 14.09 7.26
C ASP A 177 -2.52 12.58 7.32
N SER A 178 -3.48 11.71 6.99
CA SER A 178 -3.27 10.26 7.05
C SER A 178 -4.10 9.45 6.06
N LEU A 179 -3.74 8.17 5.92
CA LEU A 179 -4.41 7.14 5.13
C LEU A 179 -4.54 5.88 5.99
N ARG A 180 -5.76 5.40 6.20
CA ARG A 180 -6.05 4.22 7.05
C ARG A 180 -5.87 2.91 6.31
N LEU A 181 -5.27 1.93 6.98
CA LEU A 181 -5.06 0.56 6.51
C LEU A 181 -6.02 -0.42 7.20
N GLY A 182 -5.80 -0.66 8.50
CA GLY A 182 -6.59 -1.58 9.32
C GLY A 182 -7.40 -0.91 10.43
N GLU A 183 -7.32 0.41 10.56
CA GLU A 183 -7.99 1.15 11.62
C GLU A 183 -9.51 1.02 11.49
N ARG A 184 -10.15 0.36 12.47
CA ARG A 184 -11.61 0.30 12.55
C ARG A 184 -12.19 1.67 12.89
N ASN A 185 -13.45 1.89 12.50
CA ASN A 185 -14.15 3.16 12.67
C ASN A 185 -13.89 3.77 14.07
N PRO A 186 -13.41 5.02 14.18
CA PRO A 186 -13.18 5.68 15.47
C PRO A 186 -14.39 5.68 16.40
N ALA A 187 -15.63 5.62 15.86
CA ALA A 187 -16.85 5.50 16.67
C ALA A 187 -16.95 4.15 17.43
N GLU A 188 -16.31 3.11 16.92
CA GLU A 188 -16.23 1.78 17.55
C GLU A 188 -15.09 1.71 18.59
N GLN A 189 -14.09 2.59 18.45
CA GLN A 189 -13.02 2.74 19.42
C GLN A 189 -13.50 3.63 20.57
N LYS A 190 -14.14 3.03 21.58
CA LYS A 190 -14.63 3.71 22.80
C LYS A 190 -13.56 4.53 23.55
N HIS A 191 -12.30 4.44 23.14
CA HIS A 191 -11.19 5.23 23.67
C HIS A 191 -10.47 5.94 22.51
N ALA A 192 -10.79 7.22 22.31
CA ALA A 192 -10.17 8.11 21.32
C ALA A 192 -8.63 8.22 21.41
N ASN A 193 -8.05 7.70 22.50
CA ASN A 193 -6.61 7.70 22.76
C ASN A 193 -5.86 6.50 22.14
N TYR A 194 -6.56 5.58 21.45
CA TYR A 194 -5.98 4.43 20.77
C TYR A 194 -6.12 4.50 19.24
N ARG A 195 -6.03 5.71 18.66
CA ARG A 195 -5.57 5.83 17.27
C ARG A 195 -4.14 5.32 17.24
N ASN A 196 -3.99 4.02 17.03
CA ASN A 196 -2.69 3.39 17.02
C ASN A 196 -2.06 3.68 15.66
N GLU A 197 -0.98 4.46 15.68
CA GLU A 197 -0.22 4.93 14.51
C GLU A 197 0.10 3.77 13.56
N GLU A 198 0.31 2.56 14.09
CA GLU A 198 0.65 1.39 13.27
C GLU A 198 -0.39 1.03 12.20
N PHE A 199 -1.66 1.45 12.34
CA PHE A 199 -2.75 1.12 11.38
C PHE A 199 -3.00 2.18 10.31
N MET A 200 -2.16 3.22 10.23
CA MET A 200 -2.27 4.28 9.22
C MET A 200 -0.90 4.66 8.65
N ILE A 201 -0.93 5.34 7.51
CA ILE A 201 0.22 6.06 6.97
C ILE A 201 -0.07 7.55 7.15
N ASP A 202 0.78 8.31 7.84
CA ASP A 202 0.59 9.72 8.17
C ASP A 202 1.84 10.60 7.93
N LEU A 203 1.75 11.88 8.30
CA LEU A 203 2.83 12.88 8.09
C LEU A 203 4.09 12.62 8.93
N TYR A 204 4.02 11.75 9.93
CA TYR A 204 5.08 11.46 10.88
C TYR A 204 5.79 10.13 10.58
N ASP A 205 5.38 9.41 9.53
CA ASP A 205 5.98 8.13 9.13
C ASP A 205 7.30 8.27 8.38
N TRP A 206 8.30 8.84 9.03
CA TRP A 206 9.64 9.00 8.46
C TRP A 206 10.32 7.69 8.07
N LYS A 207 9.81 6.53 8.54
CA LYS A 207 10.26 5.21 8.08
C LYS A 207 9.91 4.97 6.61
N LEU A 208 8.74 5.44 6.15
CA LEU A 208 8.26 5.30 4.78
C LEU A 208 9.28 5.85 3.76
N LEU A 209 10.00 6.92 4.11
CA LEU A 209 11.05 7.53 3.27
C LEU A 209 12.04 6.50 2.73
N LYS A 210 12.54 5.63 3.62
CA LYS A 210 13.55 4.62 3.27
C LYS A 210 13.00 3.60 2.27
N HIS A 211 11.72 3.26 2.39
CA HIS A 211 11.07 2.28 1.54
C HIS A 211 10.73 2.89 0.18
N LEU A 212 10.24 4.14 0.14
CA LEU A 212 9.95 4.84 -1.11
C LEU A 212 11.21 5.11 -1.96
N ASP A 213 12.39 5.18 -1.37
CA ASP A 213 13.65 5.33 -2.11
C ASP A 213 13.96 4.13 -3.02
N LYS A 214 13.40 2.95 -2.73
CA LYS A 214 13.61 1.70 -3.52
C LYS A 214 12.77 1.61 -4.79
N LEU A 215 11.74 2.44 -4.92
CA LEU A 215 10.90 2.45 -6.12
C LEU A 215 11.74 2.88 -7.35
N SER A 216 11.27 2.59 -8.55
CA SER A 216 11.88 3.12 -9.78
C SER A 216 11.98 4.66 -9.71
N PRO A 217 13.04 5.30 -10.24
CA PRO A 217 13.13 6.75 -10.34
C PRO A 217 11.98 7.37 -11.13
N ASN A 218 11.38 6.61 -12.05
CA ASN A 218 10.23 7.04 -12.86
C ASN A 218 8.88 6.59 -12.29
N ALA A 219 8.87 6.09 -11.04
CA ALA A 219 7.66 5.53 -10.48
C ALA A 219 6.55 6.59 -10.34
N THR A 220 5.32 6.13 -10.52
CA THR A 220 4.12 6.87 -10.15
C THR A 220 3.56 6.31 -8.85
N ILE A 221 3.29 7.19 -7.89
CA ILE A 221 2.64 6.87 -6.62
C ILE A 221 1.24 7.46 -6.66
N PHE A 222 0.22 6.62 -6.58
CA PHE A 222 -1.16 7.07 -6.49
C PHE A 222 -1.68 6.87 -5.07
N LEU A 223 -1.99 7.97 -4.39
CA LEU A 223 -2.73 7.96 -3.13
C LEU A 223 -4.22 7.84 -3.47
N ASN A 224 -4.71 6.61 -3.60
CA ASN A 224 -6.10 6.28 -3.89
C ASN A 224 -6.96 6.46 -2.63
N SER A 225 -7.08 7.72 -2.21
CA SER A 225 -7.61 8.11 -0.92
C SER A 225 -8.10 9.55 -0.93
N CYS A 226 -9.29 9.78 -0.37
CA CYS A 226 -9.94 11.07 -0.30
C CYS A 226 -9.09 12.11 0.46
N SER A 227 -9.11 13.36 -0.01
CA SER A 227 -8.61 14.52 0.73
C SER A 227 -7.13 14.50 1.16
N THR A 228 -6.31 13.57 0.66
CA THR A 228 -4.88 13.44 1.01
C THR A 228 -4.00 14.58 0.46
N ALA A 229 -4.52 15.38 -0.47
CA ALA A 229 -3.90 16.59 -0.98
C ALA A 229 -4.68 17.87 -0.67
N THR A 230 -5.57 17.85 0.33
CA THR A 230 -6.35 19.02 0.73
C THR A 230 -5.45 20.22 1.04
N GLY A 231 -5.79 21.38 0.46
CA GLY A 231 -4.99 22.60 0.52
C GLY A 231 -3.88 22.71 -0.54
N GLY A 232 -3.66 21.67 -1.35
CA GLY A 232 -2.73 21.71 -2.48
C GLY A 232 -1.25 21.70 -2.09
N LYS A 233 -0.39 22.30 -2.92
CA LYS A 233 1.09 22.23 -2.81
C LYS A 233 1.68 22.99 -1.62
N GLU A 234 0.96 23.94 -1.07
CA GLU A 234 1.45 24.82 0.00
C GLU A 234 1.00 24.35 1.41
N ALA A 235 0.22 23.27 1.50
CA ALA A 235 -0.32 22.79 2.76
C ALA A 235 0.47 21.59 3.30
N ASP A 236 0.56 21.45 4.62
CA ASP A 236 1.06 20.20 5.23
C ASP A 236 0.02 19.09 5.03
N ASN A 237 0.20 18.25 4.01
CA ASN A 237 -0.70 17.14 3.69
C ASN A 237 0.07 15.90 3.23
N LEU A 238 -0.61 14.75 3.23
CA LEU A 238 0.02 13.46 2.99
C LEU A 238 0.65 13.39 1.59
N ALA A 239 0.01 13.98 0.58
CA ALA A 239 0.54 14.04 -0.77
C ALA A 239 1.89 14.81 -0.84
N ASN A 240 2.02 15.91 -0.11
CA ASN A 240 3.27 16.67 -0.03
C ASN A 240 4.33 15.94 0.77
N PHE A 241 3.97 15.26 1.87
CA PHE A 241 4.89 14.41 2.63
C PHE A 241 5.45 13.28 1.76
N VAL A 242 4.59 12.54 1.06
CA VAL A 242 5.00 11.47 0.13
C VAL A 242 5.82 12.04 -1.04
N SER A 243 5.44 13.19 -1.58
CA SER A 243 6.21 13.86 -2.63
C SER A 243 7.60 14.28 -2.16
N PHE A 244 7.75 14.74 -0.92
CA PHE A 244 9.05 15.03 -0.33
C PHE A 244 9.87 13.75 -0.16
N ALA A 245 9.25 12.70 0.39
CA ALA A 245 9.86 11.39 0.58
C ALA A 245 10.34 10.75 -0.73
N ALA A 246 9.58 10.98 -1.80
CA ALA A 246 9.78 10.41 -3.12
C ALA A 246 10.12 11.50 -4.15
N SER A 247 11.01 12.44 -3.81
CA SER A 247 11.30 13.68 -4.56
C SER A 247 11.61 13.60 -6.07
N ARG A 248 11.81 12.41 -6.63
CA ARG A 248 12.03 12.19 -8.08
C ARG A 248 10.85 11.52 -8.80
N ARG A 249 9.78 11.21 -8.07
CA ARG A 249 8.68 10.37 -8.50
C ARG A 249 7.41 11.19 -8.55
N LYS A 250 6.52 10.78 -9.45
CA LYS A 250 5.23 11.43 -9.60
C LYS A 250 4.29 10.96 -8.50
N VAL A 251 3.64 11.89 -7.81
CA VAL A 251 2.58 11.61 -6.83
C VAL A 251 1.26 12.14 -7.37
N ILE A 252 0.27 11.27 -7.43
CA ILE A 252 -1.12 11.60 -7.78
C ILE A 252 -1.98 11.42 -6.53
N ALA A 253 -2.84 12.38 -6.22
CA ALA A 253 -3.72 12.34 -5.05
C ALA A 253 -4.97 13.19 -5.29
N SER A 254 -5.95 13.15 -4.38
CA SER A 254 -7.14 14.00 -4.44
C SER A 254 -7.08 15.15 -3.45
N LYS A 255 -7.49 16.34 -3.90
CA LYS A 255 -7.71 17.53 -3.04
C LYS A 255 -9.06 17.50 -2.33
N GLU A 256 -9.97 16.62 -2.74
CA GLU A 256 -11.35 16.54 -2.25
C GLU A 256 -11.74 15.08 -2.00
N ASP A 257 -12.90 14.87 -1.38
CA ASP A 257 -13.51 13.54 -1.30
C ASP A 257 -14.03 13.14 -2.68
N PHE A 258 -13.79 11.88 -3.06
CA PHE A 258 -14.19 11.37 -4.37
C PHE A 258 -14.67 9.91 -4.27
N LYS A 259 -15.37 9.47 -5.31
CA LYS A 259 -15.78 8.08 -5.53
C LYS A 259 -14.94 7.46 -6.64
N THR A 260 -14.81 6.14 -6.65
CA THR A 260 -14.01 5.43 -7.66
C THR A 260 -14.45 5.73 -9.10
N GLN A 261 -15.74 6.04 -9.34
CA GLN A 261 -16.26 6.40 -10.66
C GLN A 261 -15.78 7.78 -11.17
N GLU A 262 -15.24 8.62 -10.29
CA GLU A 262 -14.71 9.95 -10.60
C GLU A 262 -13.23 9.91 -11.01
N ILE A 263 -12.62 8.70 -11.01
CA ILE A 263 -11.25 8.48 -11.50
C ILE A 263 -11.28 8.20 -13.01
N ASN A 264 -10.70 9.12 -13.78
CA ASN A 264 -10.53 9.02 -15.22
C ASN A 264 -9.08 8.65 -15.57
N VAL A 265 -8.85 7.41 -16.01
CA VAL A 265 -7.51 6.95 -16.44
C VAL A 265 -7.18 7.54 -17.82
N VAL A 266 -6.14 8.38 -17.88
CA VAL A 266 -5.64 9.05 -19.09
C VAL A 266 -4.60 8.18 -19.81
N SER A 267 -3.68 7.58 -19.07
CA SER A 267 -2.69 6.63 -19.58
C SER A 267 -2.53 5.48 -18.60
N ARG A 268 -2.33 4.27 -19.13
CA ARG A 268 -2.09 3.07 -18.32
C ARG A 268 -0.60 2.82 -18.07
N TYR A 269 0.30 3.42 -18.86
CA TYR A 269 1.75 3.32 -18.64
C TYR A 269 2.51 4.51 -19.29
N PRO A 270 3.29 5.30 -18.52
CA PRO A 270 3.17 5.40 -17.06
C PRO A 270 1.73 5.75 -16.67
N LEU A 271 1.31 5.38 -15.46
CA LEU A 271 -0.05 5.64 -15.01
C LEU A 271 -0.30 7.15 -14.95
N GLU A 272 -1.33 7.60 -15.65
CA GLU A 272 -1.84 8.96 -15.63
C GLU A 272 -3.34 8.90 -15.37
N LEU A 273 -3.83 9.64 -14.39
CA LEU A 273 -5.26 9.70 -14.07
C LEU A 273 -5.67 11.10 -13.62
N LYS A 274 -6.94 11.44 -13.85
CA LYS A 274 -7.59 12.64 -13.33
C LYS A 274 -8.69 12.23 -12.36
N ILE A 275 -8.91 13.04 -11.34
CA ILE A 275 -10.00 12.90 -10.38
C ILE A 275 -10.92 14.10 -10.59
N GLU A 276 -12.16 13.86 -11.00
CA GLU A 276 -13.13 14.91 -11.31
C GLU A 276 -14.35 14.82 -10.39
N VAL A 277 -14.45 15.74 -9.43
CA VAL A 277 -15.54 15.81 -8.45
C VAL A 277 -16.50 16.91 -8.86
N ASP A 278 -17.77 16.57 -9.07
CA ASP A 278 -18.81 17.51 -9.54
C ASP A 278 -18.39 18.33 -10.77
N GLY A 279 -17.66 17.69 -11.70
CA GLY A 279 -17.15 18.31 -12.93
C GLY A 279 -15.95 19.24 -12.74
N LYS A 280 -15.30 19.24 -11.57
CA LYS A 280 -14.10 20.04 -11.28
C LYS A 280 -12.89 19.13 -11.07
N ASP A 281 -11.73 19.59 -11.55
CA ASP A 281 -10.47 18.87 -11.37
C ASP A 281 -10.01 18.92 -9.89
N ALA A 282 -10.19 17.80 -9.21
CA ALA A 282 -9.74 17.55 -7.85
C ALA A 282 -8.33 16.94 -7.79
N THR A 283 -7.68 16.70 -8.93
CA THR A 283 -6.38 16.04 -8.99
C THR A 283 -5.27 16.92 -8.42
N TYR A 284 -4.40 16.31 -7.64
CA TYR A 284 -3.10 16.82 -7.25
C TYR A 284 -2.00 16.07 -8.03
N TYR A 285 -0.99 16.81 -8.49
CA TYR A 285 0.23 16.25 -9.06
C TYR A 285 1.46 16.88 -8.39
N SER A 286 2.36 16.06 -7.86
CA SER A 286 3.71 16.53 -7.52
C SER A 286 4.48 16.92 -8.78
N LYS A 287 5.46 17.80 -8.62
CA LYS A 287 6.43 18.12 -9.69
C LYS A 287 7.53 17.07 -9.74
#